data_AF-A0A101EDF0-F1
#
_entry.id   AF-A0A101EDF0-F1
#
_cell.length_a   1.000
_cell.length_b   1.000
_cell.length_c   1.000
_cell.angle_alpha   90.00
_cell.angle_beta   90.00
_cell.angle_gamma   90.00
#
_symmetry.space_group_name_H-M   'P 1'
#
loop_
_entity.id
_entity.type
_entity.pdbx_description
1 polymer ?
#
loop_
_entity_poly.entity_id
_entity_poly.type
_entity_poly.pdbx_seq_one_letter_code
_entity_poly.pdbx_strand_id
1 'polypeptide(L)' 'KVFDEIDSAQRALTLLYSEVERVEEYYIGGIDFKGFLVFIRKRRKTPESYPRKAGIPSKRPL' A
#
# COMPACT_ATOMS: atom_id res chain seq x y z
N LYS A 1 -0.68 -5.16 13.03
CA LYS A 1 0.18 -5.39 11.84
C LYS A 1 -0.28 -4.58 10.63
N VAL A 2 -1.45 -4.84 10.04
CA VAL A 2 -1.87 -4.10 8.81
C VAL A 2 -1.90 -2.59 9.02
N PHE A 3 -2.42 -2.11 10.16
CA PHE A 3 -2.44 -0.68 10.48
C PHE A 3 -1.03 -0.10 10.70
N ASP A 4 -0.10 -0.89 11.24
CA ASP A 4 1.30 -0.47 11.43
C ASP A 4 2.02 -0.35 10.08
N GLU A 5 1.71 -1.24 9.14
CA GLU A 5 2.22 -1.18 7.77
C GLU A 5 1.64 0.03 7.00
N ILE A 6 0.36 0.33 7.21
CA ILE A 6 -0.29 1.52 6.63
C ILE A 6 0.35 2.80 7.17
N ASP A 7 0.56 2.90 8.48
CA ASP A 7 1.21 4.05 9.10
C ASP A 7 2.64 4.26 8.57
N SER A 8 3.40 3.17 8.47
CA SER A 8 4.75 3.18 7.88
C SER A 8 4.75 3.62 6.41
N ALA A 9 3.71 3.25 5.65
CA ALA A 9 3.58 3.57 4.23
C ALA A 9 3.12 5.01 3.94
N GLN A 10 2.71 5.78 4.95
CA GLN A 10 2.11 7.11 4.78
C GLN A 10 3.00 8.08 3.97
N ARG A 11 4.33 8.03 4.20
CA ARG A 11 5.30 8.83 3.45
C ARG A 11 5.38 8.41 1.99
N ALA A 12 5.43 7.10 1.74
CA ALA A 12 5.47 6.55 0.39
C ALA A 12 4.19 6.90 -0.40
N LEU A 13 3.01 6.77 0.23
CA LEU A 13 1.73 7.14 -0.37
C LEU A 13 1.69 8.61 -0.77
N THR A 14 2.13 9.50 0.11
CA THR A 14 2.21 10.95 -0.17
C THR A 14 3.10 11.25 -1.37
N LEU A 15 4.29 10.65 -1.41
CA LEU A 15 5.28 10.87 -2.47
C LEU A 15 4.85 10.26 -3.81
N LEU A 16 4.02 9.22 -3.79
CA LEU A 16 3.38 8.66 -4.98
C LEU A 16 2.05 9.35 -5.32
N TYR A 17 1.62 10.39 -4.60
CA TYR A 17 0.32 11.05 -4.79
C TYR A 17 -0.89 10.11 -4.69
N SER A 18 -0.84 9.21 -3.71
CA SER A 18 -1.89 8.25 -3.38
C SER A 18 -2.34 8.42 -1.93
N GLU A 19 -3.53 7.91 -1.62
CA GLU A 19 -4.07 7.86 -0.25
C GLU A 19 -4.79 6.54 0.01
N VAL A 20 -4.88 6.13 1.28
CA VAL A 20 -5.75 5.02 1.69
C VAL A 20 -7.17 5.54 1.77
N GLU A 21 -8.07 5.00 0.94
CA GLU A 21 -9.48 5.38 0.92
C GLU A 21 -10.27 4.62 1.99
N ARG A 22 -9.99 3.33 2.16
CA ARG A 22 -10.59 2.47 3.20
C ARG A 22 -9.82 1.16 3.35
N VAL A 23 -10.05 0.50 4.47
CA VAL A 23 -9.53 -0.84 4.79
C VAL A 23 -10.72 -1.71 5.17
N GLU A 24 -10.89 -2.83 4.48
CA GLU A 24 -11.99 -3.77 4.73
C GLU A 24 -11.43 -5.11 5.20
N GLU A 25 -11.95 -5.64 6.31
CA GLU A 25 -11.68 -7.01 6.73
C GLU A 25 -12.51 -7.98 5.90
N TYR A 26 -11.87 -9.05 5.42
CA TYR A 26 -12.57 -10.10 4.71
C TYR A 26 -12.20 -11.48 5.24
N TYR A 27 -13.16 -12.40 5.07
CA TYR A 27 -13.09 -13.77 5.53
C TYR A 27 -13.27 -14.68 4.32
N ILE A 28 -12.32 -15.58 4.09
CA ILE A 28 -12.47 -16.58 3.02
C ILE A 28 -13.18 -17.79 3.62
N GLY A 29 -14.45 -17.98 3.27
CA GLY A 29 -15.20 -19.17 3.69
C GLY A 29 -14.49 -20.46 3.26
N GLY A 30 -14.31 -21.39 4.19
CA GLY A 30 -13.63 -22.69 3.96
C GLY A 30 -12.20 -22.77 4.49
N ILE A 31 -11.61 -21.64 4.90
CA ILE A 31 -10.34 -21.60 5.65
C ILE A 31 -10.48 -20.57 6.78
N ASP A 32 -9.95 -20.86 7.97
CA ASP A 32 -9.93 -19.89 9.10
C ASP A 32 -8.85 -18.84 8.86
N PHE A 33 -9.06 -18.02 7.83
CA PHE A 33 -8.16 -16.98 7.40
C PHE A 33 -8.87 -15.64 7.34
N LYS A 34 -8.30 -14.67 8.05
CA LYS A 34 -8.71 -13.26 8.03
C LYS A 34 -7.72 -12.47 7.20
N GLY A 35 -8.20 -11.81 6.15
CA GLY A 35 -7.41 -10.90 5.33
C GLY A 35 -7.93 -9.48 5.40
N PHE A 36 -7.14 -8.55 4.87
CA PHE A 36 -7.51 -7.14 4.74
C PHE A 36 -7.42 -6.71 3.28
N LEU A 37 -8.45 -6.03 2.79
CA LEU A 37 -8.44 -5.31 1.52
C LEU A 37 -8.13 -3.84 1.79
N VAL A 38 -6.99 -3.37 1.30
CA VAL A 38 -6.60 -1.96 1.41
C VAL A 38 -6.86 -1.26 0.09
N PHE A 39 -7.79 -0.32 0.08
CA PHE A 39 -8.15 0.45 -1.10
C PHE A 39 -7.28 1.70 -1.17
N ILE A 40 -6.47 1.81 -2.22
CA ILE A 40 -5.58 2.96 -2.45
C ILE A 40 -6.11 3.78 -3.62
N ARG A 41 -6.45 5.03 -3.35
CA ARG A 41 -6.93 5.97 -4.36
C ARG A 41 -5.79 6.83 -4.88
N LYS A 42 -5.74 7.01 -6.20
CA LYS A 42 -4.76 7.88 -6.86
C LYS A 42 -5.31 9.30 -6.96
N ARG A 43 -4.56 10.27 -6.44
CA ARG A 43 -4.93 11.70 -6.55
C ARG A 43 -4.33 12.37 -7.79
N ARG A 44 -3.13 11.96 -8.23
CA ARG A 44 -2.42 12.57 -9.38
C ARG A 44 -1.56 11.54 -10.12
N LYS A 45 -1.01 11.89 -11.30
CA LYS A 45 -0.03 11.04 -12.00
C LYS A 45 1.18 10.79 -11.10
N THR A 46 1.64 9.54 -11.03
CA THR A 46 2.88 9.16 -10.31
C THR A 46 4.07 9.94 -10.87
N PRO A 47 5.00 10.46 -10.04
CA PRO A 47 6.21 11.10 -10.54
C PRO A 47 7.03 10.16 -11.41
N GLU A 48 7.67 10.69 -12.45
CA GLU A 48 8.46 9.91 -13.43
C GLU A 48 9.70 9.25 -12.83
N SER A 49 10.14 9.70 -11.66
CA SER A 49 11.20 9.05 -10.86
C SER A 49 10.80 7.68 -10.31
N TYR A 50 9.54 7.28 -10.46
CA TYR A 50 9.01 6.00 -9.99
C TYR A 50 8.38 5.20 -11.14
N PRO A 51 8.53 3.85 -11.14
CA PRO A 51 9.24 3.06 -10.15
C PRO A 51 10.77 3.25 -10.21
N ARG A 52 11.45 3.07 -9.07
CA ARG A 52 12.92 3.00 -9.04
C ARG A 52 13.38 1.75 -9.82
N LYS A 53 14.68 1.69 -10.14
CA LYS A 53 15.28 0.53 -10.82
C LYS A 53 14.88 -0.79 -10.13
N ALA A 54 14.71 -1.84 -10.94
CA ALA A 54 14.33 -3.16 -10.46
C ALA A 54 15.20 -3.62 -9.28
N GLY A 55 14.56 -4.23 -8.27
CA GLY A 55 15.20 -4.68 -7.03
C GLY A 55 15.44 -3.58 -5.99
N ILE A 56 15.47 -2.29 -6.34
CA ILE A 56 15.59 -1.22 -5.35
C ILE A 56 14.34 -1.12 -4.45
N PRO A 57 13.09 -1.21 -4.96
CA PRO A 57 11.91 -1.17 -4.11
C PRO A 57 11.90 -2.22 -3.00
N SER A 58 12.37 -3.44 -3.29
CA SER A 58 12.47 -4.53 -2.30
C SER A 58 13.64 -4.34 -1.34
N LYS A 59 14.81 -3.88 -1.82
CA LYS A 59 16.01 -3.71 -0.97
C LYS A 59 15.96 -2.48 -0.07
N ARG A 60 15.32 -1.40 -0.53
CA ARG A 60 15.22 -0.12 0.19
C ARG A 60 13.81 0.44 0.00
N PRO A 61 12.80 -0.05 0.74
CA PRO A 61 11.44 0.48 0.69
C PRO A 61 11.39 2.00 0.90
N LEU A 62 10.31 2.62 0.45
CA LEU A 62 10.05 4.05 0.65
C LEU A 62 9.52 4.32 2.05
#